data_AF-A0A354WGX0-F1
#
_entry.id   AF-A0A354WGX0-F1
#
_cell.length_a   1.000
_cell.length_b   1.000
_cell.length_c   1.000
_cell.angle_alpha   90.00
_cell.angle_beta   90.00
_cell.angle_gamma   90.00
#
_symmetry.space_group_name_H-M   'P 1'
#
loop_
_entity.id
_entity.type
_entity.pdbx_description
1 polymer ?
#
loop_
_entity_poly.entity_id
_entity_poly.type
_entity_poly.pdbx_seq_one_letter_code
_entity_poly.pdbx_strand_id
1 'polypeptide(L)'
;MSDFRQHLEELKANDPEFAENFDFGYALFKKAWSTVTDYEQYNRMTSNIVTGGDGLEFEQEDIYVPLGLIERQQRPKRDKNQGSPQQGSEIYQEKITPISSDTFFEDILGQGKSKSQGKRIAIIGEPGAGKTTLLQKIAEWILVETDEIPVWVSLADLGKRSLREYILEDWLRDATQELEAPNQKIKDAFSKSLKDGKIWLLLDGVDEMGVDYPLQTLATQLKEGWIKNVRIVLTCRLNLWEANRNELYNFQFDIYRNLNFNREQIHNFIENFFQGINPKRGEKLDTALNQAGKERICDLVKNPLRLMLLCWTWQKEEGNLPETKAELYRQFVEVHYEWNKTRTTYQQRQKLNSALGKLALTAIDQFQSRFR
;
A
#
# COMPACT_ATOMS: atom_id res chain seq x y z
N MET A 1 -6.41 18.67 0.39
CA MET A 1 -7.82 18.86 0.85
C MET A 1 -8.58 20.09 0.32
N SER A 2 -7.98 21.26 0.04
CA SER A 2 -8.75 22.46 -0.40
C SER A 2 -9.27 22.39 -1.85
N ASP A 3 -8.48 21.90 -2.79
CA ASP A 3 -8.87 21.79 -4.21
C ASP A 3 -9.93 20.70 -4.46
N PHE A 4 -9.87 19.61 -3.70
CA PHE A 4 -10.83 18.49 -3.78
C PHE A 4 -12.27 18.92 -3.47
N ARG A 5 -12.47 19.70 -2.40
CA ARG A 5 -13.83 20.15 -2.01
C ARG A 5 -14.42 21.09 -3.05
N GLN A 6 -13.60 21.95 -3.65
CA GLN A 6 -14.07 22.94 -4.61
C GLN A 6 -14.49 22.28 -5.94
N HIS A 7 -13.68 21.35 -6.45
CA HIS A 7 -13.98 20.60 -7.67
C HIS A 7 -15.25 19.73 -7.53
N LEU A 8 -15.47 19.15 -6.34
CA LEU A 8 -16.66 18.34 -6.04
C LEU A 8 -17.96 19.15 -5.96
N GLU A 9 -17.91 20.36 -5.40
CA GLU A 9 -19.08 21.25 -5.36
C GLU A 9 -19.46 21.73 -6.78
N GLU A 10 -18.48 21.90 -7.66
CA GLU A 10 -18.70 22.24 -9.08
C GLU A 10 -19.34 21.08 -9.87
N LEU A 11 -18.96 19.82 -9.60
CA LEU A 11 -19.58 18.64 -10.25
C LEU A 11 -21.01 18.40 -9.77
N LYS A 12 -21.28 18.56 -8.46
CA LYS A 12 -22.64 18.44 -7.88
C LYS A 12 -23.64 19.45 -8.43
N ALA A 13 -23.17 20.63 -8.81
CA ALA A 13 -24.03 21.68 -9.36
C ALA A 13 -24.57 21.36 -10.76
N ASN A 14 -23.96 20.40 -11.48
CA ASN A 14 -24.20 20.19 -12.91
C ASN A 14 -25.00 18.92 -13.26
N ASP A 15 -25.23 17.97 -12.34
CA ASP A 15 -26.01 16.74 -12.60
C ASP A 15 -26.77 16.24 -11.32
N PRO A 16 -28.11 16.32 -11.28
CA PRO A 16 -28.93 15.89 -10.13
C PRO A 16 -29.03 14.37 -9.91
N GLU A 17 -28.90 13.56 -10.96
CA GLU A 17 -29.01 12.09 -10.87
C GLU A 17 -27.63 11.50 -10.49
N PHE A 18 -26.56 12.16 -10.94
CA PHE A 18 -25.22 12.02 -10.36
C PHE A 18 -25.26 12.39 -8.87
N ALA A 19 -25.88 13.51 -8.48
CA ALA A 19 -25.92 13.96 -7.09
C ALA A 19 -26.54 12.96 -6.10
N GLU A 20 -27.57 12.16 -6.44
CA GLU A 20 -28.16 11.17 -5.51
C GLU A 20 -27.30 9.89 -5.32
N ASN A 21 -26.79 9.30 -6.41
CA ASN A 21 -25.91 8.13 -6.33
C ASN A 21 -24.53 8.49 -5.80
N PHE A 22 -24.05 9.69 -6.17
CA PHE A 22 -22.85 10.30 -5.64
C PHE A 22 -23.07 10.69 -4.18
N ASP A 23 -24.19 11.24 -3.72
CA ASP A 23 -24.41 11.51 -2.28
C ASP A 23 -24.39 10.23 -1.47
N PHE A 24 -24.95 9.11 -1.97
CA PHE A 24 -24.84 7.84 -1.25
C PHE A 24 -23.39 7.32 -1.23
N GLY A 25 -22.70 7.28 -2.37
CA GLY A 25 -21.31 6.82 -2.47
C GLY A 25 -20.28 7.73 -1.80
N TYR A 26 -20.46 9.05 -1.88
CA TYR A 26 -19.69 10.11 -1.25
C TYR A 26 -20.03 10.25 0.23
N ALA A 27 -21.27 10.07 0.67
CA ALA A 27 -21.58 9.98 2.10
C ALA A 27 -21.02 8.70 2.68
N LEU A 28 -21.14 7.54 2.02
CA LEU A 28 -20.45 6.31 2.44
C LEU A 28 -18.94 6.50 2.45
N PHE A 29 -18.33 7.00 1.38
CA PHE A 29 -16.89 7.17 1.30
C PHE A 29 -16.38 8.26 2.24
N LYS A 30 -16.93 9.47 2.26
CA LYS A 30 -16.46 10.56 3.14
C LYS A 30 -16.65 10.22 4.61
N LYS A 31 -17.68 9.45 4.95
CA LYS A 31 -17.98 9.06 6.32
C LYS A 31 -17.19 7.81 6.74
N ALA A 32 -17.04 6.80 5.88
CA ALA A 32 -16.10 5.67 6.03
C ALA A 32 -14.65 6.12 6.03
N TRP A 33 -14.29 7.07 5.16
CA TRP A 33 -12.98 7.69 5.11
C TRP A 33 -12.79 8.60 6.31
N SER A 34 -13.83 9.25 6.85
CA SER A 34 -13.72 9.96 8.13
C SER A 34 -13.58 9.03 9.34
N THR A 35 -14.18 7.83 9.34
CA THR A 35 -13.94 6.82 10.40
C THR A 35 -12.63 6.07 10.18
N VAL A 36 -12.23 5.88 8.93
CA VAL A 36 -10.88 5.46 8.55
C VAL A 36 -9.89 6.58 8.79
N THR A 37 -10.21 7.88 8.82
CA THR A 37 -9.26 8.96 9.19
C THR A 37 -9.22 9.16 10.71
N ASP A 38 -10.38 9.10 11.37
CA ASP A 38 -10.55 9.50 12.77
C ASP A 38 -10.50 8.32 13.75
N TYR A 39 -10.66 7.08 13.28
CA TYR A 39 -10.61 5.88 14.14
C TYR A 39 -9.64 4.78 13.66
N GLU A 40 -9.32 4.68 12.35
CA GLU A 40 -8.35 3.70 11.82
C GLU A 40 -7.13 4.26 11.05
N GLN A 41 -7.00 5.55 10.78
CA GLN A 41 -5.73 6.16 10.33
C GLN A 41 -4.98 6.59 11.58
N TYR A 42 -5.69 7.20 12.54
CA TYR A 42 -5.18 7.41 13.88
C TYR A 42 -4.77 6.10 14.60
N ASN A 43 -5.22 4.90 14.15
CA ASN A 43 -4.87 3.61 14.76
C ASN A 43 -4.51 2.38 13.88
N ARG A 44 -4.55 2.43 12.53
CA ARG A 44 -3.92 1.38 11.68
C ARG A 44 -3.13 1.79 10.43
N MET A 45 -3.37 2.91 9.75
CA MET A 45 -2.60 3.24 8.51
C MET A 45 -1.60 4.40 8.61
N THR A 46 -1.71 5.24 9.65
CA THR A 46 -0.69 6.23 10.04
C THR A 46 -0.25 6.10 11.51
N SER A 47 -0.85 5.16 12.24
CA SER A 47 -0.56 4.83 13.63
C SER A 47 0.47 3.68 13.76
N ASN A 48 1.73 3.98 13.69
CA ASN A 48 2.35 4.68 14.79
C ASN A 48 3.44 5.63 14.29
N ILE A 49 3.30 6.14 13.07
CA ILE A 49 4.43 6.69 12.31
C ILE A 49 4.30 8.18 12.06
N VAL A 50 3.09 8.74 12.13
CA VAL A 50 2.90 10.17 12.04
C VAL A 50 2.08 10.61 13.26
N THR A 51 2.84 10.80 14.35
CA THR A 51 2.61 11.85 15.36
C THR A 51 1.60 11.59 16.45
N GLY A 52 2.11 11.07 17.56
CA GLY A 52 1.46 11.23 18.85
C GLY A 52 2.41 11.41 20.04
N GLY A 53 3.72 11.53 19.83
CA GLY A 53 4.70 11.66 20.93
C GLY A 53 5.50 12.96 20.88
N ASP A 54 5.96 13.33 19.69
CA ASP A 54 6.98 14.39 19.51
C ASP A 54 6.45 15.67 18.82
N GLY A 55 5.13 15.77 18.56
CA GLY A 55 4.45 17.00 18.10
C GLY A 55 4.56 17.39 16.61
N LEU A 56 4.90 16.45 15.71
CA LEU A 56 5.18 16.74 14.29
C LEU A 56 4.06 16.37 13.29
N GLU A 57 2.80 16.75 13.48
CA GLU A 57 1.70 16.30 12.60
C GLU A 57 2.00 16.55 11.11
N PHE A 58 1.99 15.48 10.30
CA PHE A 58 2.13 15.57 8.84
C PHE A 58 0.83 15.09 8.18
N GLU A 59 0.32 15.85 7.22
CA GLU A 59 -0.68 15.31 6.31
C GLU A 59 0.02 14.44 5.26
N GLN A 60 -0.56 13.30 4.92
CA GLN A 60 0.03 12.38 3.93
C GLN A 60 0.23 13.05 2.55
N GLU A 61 -0.61 14.03 2.22
CA GLU A 61 -0.51 14.84 0.99
C GLU A 61 0.80 15.63 0.93
N ASP A 62 1.35 16.05 2.08
CA ASP A 62 2.51 16.94 2.14
C ASP A 62 3.82 16.24 1.77
N ILE A 63 3.92 14.91 1.98
CA ILE A 63 5.17 14.15 1.78
C ILE A 63 5.10 13.21 0.56
N TYR A 64 3.93 13.06 -0.07
CA TYR A 64 3.75 12.10 -1.14
C TYR A 64 4.60 12.43 -2.39
N VAL A 65 5.35 11.43 -2.86
CA VAL A 65 6.06 11.50 -4.15
C VAL A 65 5.62 10.32 -5.02
N PRO A 66 5.09 10.57 -6.23
CA PRO A 66 4.54 9.51 -7.08
C PRO A 66 5.64 8.56 -7.55
N LEU A 67 5.36 7.25 -7.52
CA LEU A 67 6.24 6.20 -8.01
C LEU A 67 5.75 5.72 -9.38
N GLY A 68 6.68 5.57 -10.33
CA GLY A 68 6.40 4.81 -11.53
C GLY A 68 6.18 3.33 -11.20
N LEU A 69 5.59 2.58 -12.13
CA LEU A 69 5.30 1.17 -11.98
C LEU A 69 5.94 0.36 -13.09
N ILE A 70 6.02 -0.95 -12.91
CA ILE A 70 6.32 -1.89 -13.97
C ILE A 70 5.20 -2.92 -14.06
N GLU A 71 4.68 -3.14 -15.27
CA GLU A 71 3.80 -4.27 -15.52
C GLU A 71 4.64 -5.54 -15.64
N ARG A 72 4.25 -6.58 -14.92
CA ARG A 72 4.90 -7.88 -14.98
C ARG A 72 4.16 -8.80 -15.93
N GLN A 73 4.74 -8.97 -17.12
CA GLN A 73 4.26 -9.95 -18.10
C GLN A 73 4.48 -11.38 -17.57
N GLN A 74 3.49 -12.26 -17.71
CA GLN A 74 3.58 -13.65 -17.27
C GLN A 74 4.76 -14.36 -17.96
N ARG A 75 5.61 -15.03 -17.18
CA ARG A 75 6.70 -15.86 -17.72
C ARG A 75 6.11 -17.01 -18.54
N PRO A 76 6.56 -17.27 -19.78
CA PRO A 76 6.28 -18.53 -20.44
C PRO A 76 6.85 -19.68 -19.59
N LYS A 77 6.14 -20.81 -19.53
CA LYS A 77 6.61 -22.03 -18.84
C LYS A 77 7.98 -22.41 -19.42
N ARG A 78 8.99 -22.62 -18.56
CA ARG A 78 10.28 -23.22 -18.95
C ARG A 78 9.99 -24.55 -19.64
N ASP A 79 10.46 -24.70 -20.87
CA ASP A 79 10.61 -26.01 -21.47
C ASP A 79 11.79 -26.70 -20.76
N LYS A 80 11.56 -27.86 -20.15
CA LYS A 80 12.54 -28.50 -19.25
C LYS A 80 13.83 -28.96 -19.96
N ASN A 81 13.93 -28.78 -21.27
CA ASN A 81 14.97 -29.36 -22.12
C ASN A 81 15.95 -28.36 -22.75
N GLN A 82 15.98 -27.08 -22.36
CA GLN A 82 16.94 -26.13 -22.95
C GLN A 82 17.63 -25.25 -21.90
N GLY A 83 18.95 -25.42 -21.77
CA GLY A 83 19.86 -24.41 -21.23
C GLY A 83 20.90 -24.94 -20.23
N SER A 84 22.18 -24.87 -20.61
CA SER A 84 23.32 -25.10 -19.71
C SER A 84 23.38 -24.05 -18.58
N PRO A 85 23.80 -24.40 -17.35
CA PRO A 85 23.82 -23.50 -16.18
C PRO A 85 24.60 -22.18 -16.35
N GLN A 86 25.49 -22.11 -17.33
CA GLN A 86 26.46 -21.02 -17.52
C GLN A 86 25.90 -19.82 -18.31
N GLN A 87 24.71 -19.91 -18.92
CA GLN A 87 24.06 -18.79 -19.63
C GLN A 87 22.89 -18.17 -18.85
N GLY A 88 22.72 -18.55 -17.57
CA GLY A 88 21.55 -18.21 -16.75
C GLY A 88 21.40 -16.74 -16.37
N SER A 89 22.41 -15.89 -16.54
CA SER A 89 22.34 -14.45 -16.24
C SER A 89 21.93 -13.60 -17.45
N GLU A 90 22.19 -14.06 -18.67
CA GLU A 90 21.97 -13.28 -19.91
C GLU A 90 20.63 -13.59 -20.59
N ILE A 91 20.01 -14.74 -20.30
CA ILE A 91 18.69 -15.15 -20.85
C ILE A 91 17.51 -14.49 -20.09
N TYR A 92 17.80 -13.68 -19.06
CA TYR A 92 16.83 -13.20 -18.05
C TYR A 92 16.68 -11.68 -18.03
N GLN A 93 16.40 -11.07 -19.16
CA GLN A 93 15.84 -9.71 -19.16
C GLN A 93 14.34 -9.82 -19.34
N GLU A 94 13.59 -9.80 -18.24
CA GLU A 94 12.19 -9.34 -18.30
C GLU A 94 12.24 -8.00 -19.05
N LYS A 95 11.50 -7.86 -20.16
CA LYS A 95 11.34 -6.55 -20.81
C LYS A 95 10.57 -5.66 -19.84
N ILE A 96 11.30 -5.02 -18.94
CA ILE A 96 10.77 -4.08 -17.97
C ILE A 96 10.50 -2.81 -18.76
N THR A 97 9.23 -2.50 -18.98
CA THR A 97 8.83 -1.19 -19.50
C THR A 97 8.28 -0.41 -18.30
N PRO A 98 9.04 0.58 -17.78
CA PRO A 98 8.51 1.51 -16.79
C PRO A 98 7.27 2.21 -17.34
N ILE A 99 6.27 2.34 -16.48
CA ILE A 99 5.05 3.10 -16.70
C ILE A 99 5.08 4.24 -15.68
N SER A 100 4.78 5.47 -16.12
CA SER A 100 4.66 6.60 -15.19
C SER A 100 3.46 6.42 -14.26
N SER A 101 3.41 7.17 -13.15
CA SER A 101 2.23 7.20 -12.30
C SER A 101 1.00 7.63 -13.10
N ASP A 102 1.10 8.72 -13.85
CA ASP A 102 -0.02 9.30 -14.61
C ASP A 102 -0.55 8.32 -15.66
N THR A 103 0.35 7.66 -16.40
CA THR A 103 -0.05 6.60 -17.36
C THR A 103 -0.75 5.44 -16.65
N PHE A 104 -0.35 5.08 -15.44
CA PHE A 104 -1.06 4.05 -14.70
C PHE A 104 -2.49 4.50 -14.34
N PHE A 105 -2.67 5.72 -13.84
CA PHE A 105 -4.00 6.24 -13.51
C PHE A 105 -4.88 6.44 -14.75
N GLU A 106 -4.41 7.15 -15.78
CA GLU A 106 -5.21 7.52 -16.94
C GLU A 106 -5.46 6.34 -17.89
N ASP A 107 -4.39 5.63 -18.28
CA ASP A 107 -4.50 4.60 -19.31
C ASP A 107 -4.95 3.26 -18.71
N ILE A 108 -4.36 2.84 -17.60
CA ILE A 108 -4.65 1.51 -17.03
C ILE A 108 -5.96 1.53 -16.23
N LEU A 109 -6.14 2.47 -15.30
CA LEU A 109 -7.34 2.53 -14.47
C LEU A 109 -8.53 3.18 -15.21
N GLY A 110 -8.30 4.34 -15.82
CA GLY A 110 -9.33 5.12 -16.52
C GLY A 110 -9.79 4.46 -17.81
N GLN A 111 -8.86 4.24 -18.75
CA GLN A 111 -9.18 3.75 -20.09
C GLN A 111 -9.14 2.21 -20.20
N GLY A 112 -8.73 1.50 -19.15
CA GLY A 112 -8.67 0.04 -19.15
C GLY A 112 -7.70 -0.53 -20.19
N LYS A 113 -6.59 0.15 -20.50
CA LYS A 113 -5.56 -0.31 -21.45
C LYS A 113 -4.66 -1.40 -20.86
N SER A 114 -5.26 -2.46 -20.33
CA SER A 114 -4.59 -3.62 -19.75
C SER A 114 -5.32 -4.92 -20.08
N LYS A 115 -4.75 -6.09 -19.74
CA LYS A 115 -5.36 -7.38 -20.14
C LYS A 115 -6.68 -7.62 -19.43
N SER A 116 -6.79 -7.19 -18.17
CA SER A 116 -8.05 -7.24 -17.42
C SER A 116 -9.00 -6.06 -17.69
N GLN A 117 -8.63 -5.15 -18.60
CA GLN A 117 -9.36 -3.90 -18.85
C GLN A 117 -9.49 -3.01 -17.59
N GLY A 118 -8.43 -2.95 -16.77
CA GLY A 118 -8.43 -2.23 -15.49
C GLY A 118 -9.29 -2.87 -14.39
N LYS A 119 -9.86 -4.07 -14.61
CA LYS A 119 -10.81 -4.69 -13.67
C LYS A 119 -10.15 -5.53 -12.58
N ARG A 120 -8.95 -6.07 -12.81
CA ARG A 120 -8.26 -6.99 -11.88
C ARG A 120 -6.80 -6.60 -11.80
N ILE A 121 -6.42 -5.90 -10.74
CA ILE A 121 -5.09 -5.35 -10.55
C ILE A 121 -4.47 -5.90 -9.28
N ALA A 122 -3.23 -6.38 -9.38
CA ALA A 122 -2.45 -6.84 -8.24
C ALA A 122 -1.18 -6.01 -8.13
N ILE A 123 -1.05 -5.24 -7.05
CA ILE A 123 0.13 -4.45 -6.73
C ILE A 123 1.01 -5.29 -5.81
N ILE A 124 2.10 -5.82 -6.35
CA ILE A 124 3.03 -6.68 -5.62
C ILE A 124 4.35 -5.97 -5.34
N GLY A 125 5.04 -6.35 -4.27
CA GLY A 125 6.34 -5.76 -3.97
C GLY A 125 6.82 -6.00 -2.55
N GLU A 126 8.05 -5.58 -2.31
CA GLU A 126 8.71 -5.68 -1.02
C GLU A 126 7.97 -4.89 0.08
N PRO A 127 8.20 -5.22 1.36
CA PRO A 127 7.77 -4.37 2.47
C PRO A 127 8.28 -2.93 2.29
N GLY A 128 7.42 -1.95 2.60
CA GLY A 128 7.77 -0.53 2.50
C GLY A 128 7.85 0.04 1.08
N ALA A 129 7.52 -0.72 0.04
CA ALA A 129 7.54 -0.26 -1.36
C ALA A 129 6.41 0.72 -1.74
N GLY A 130 5.59 1.17 -0.79
CA GLY A 130 4.48 2.10 -1.04
C GLY A 130 3.23 1.47 -1.67
N LYS A 131 2.98 0.17 -1.44
CA LYS A 131 1.80 -0.52 -2.02
C LYS A 131 0.48 0.03 -1.46
N THR A 132 0.35 0.08 -0.13
CA THR A 132 -0.78 0.69 0.57
C THR A 132 -0.96 2.15 0.17
N THR A 133 0.14 2.91 0.08
CA THR A 133 0.12 4.32 -0.36
C THR A 133 -0.43 4.47 -1.79
N LEU A 134 0.00 3.62 -2.73
CA LEU A 134 -0.56 3.61 -4.08
C LEU A 134 -2.04 3.23 -4.05
N LEU A 135 -2.44 2.24 -3.26
CA LEU A 135 -3.84 1.84 -3.13
C LEU A 135 -4.71 3.00 -2.60
N GLN A 136 -4.19 3.82 -1.69
CA GLN A 136 -4.87 5.03 -1.19
C GLN A 136 -5.02 6.07 -2.31
N LYS A 137 -3.97 6.30 -3.11
CA LYS A 137 -4.06 7.18 -4.28
C LYS A 137 -5.03 6.68 -5.34
N ILE A 138 -5.19 5.36 -5.49
CA ILE A 138 -6.26 4.77 -6.30
C ILE A 138 -7.64 5.11 -5.74
N ALA A 139 -7.84 5.00 -4.43
CA ALA A 139 -9.10 5.38 -3.80
C ALA A 139 -9.43 6.86 -4.05
N GLU A 140 -8.46 7.75 -3.82
CA GLU A 140 -8.58 9.19 -4.09
C GLU A 140 -8.94 9.46 -5.56
N TRP A 141 -8.19 8.87 -6.50
CA TRP A 141 -8.42 9.01 -7.93
C TRP A 141 -9.82 8.53 -8.34
N ILE A 142 -10.30 7.40 -7.82
CA ILE A 142 -11.66 6.89 -8.11
C ILE A 142 -12.71 7.95 -7.77
N LEU A 143 -12.56 8.66 -6.67
CA LEU A 143 -13.56 9.61 -6.19
C LEU A 143 -13.53 10.95 -6.90
N VAL A 144 -12.37 11.32 -7.43
CA VAL A 144 -12.17 12.57 -8.16
C VAL A 144 -12.56 12.38 -9.63
N GLU A 145 -12.13 11.28 -10.23
CA GLU A 145 -12.16 11.10 -11.69
C GLU A 145 -13.29 10.17 -12.15
N THR A 146 -14.07 9.58 -11.25
CA THR A 146 -15.13 8.62 -11.60
C THR A 146 -16.38 8.75 -10.72
N ASP A 147 -17.49 8.18 -11.19
CA ASP A 147 -18.74 8.03 -10.43
C ASP A 147 -18.81 6.67 -9.69
N GLU A 148 -17.68 6.01 -9.48
CA GLU A 148 -17.57 4.69 -8.85
C GLU A 148 -17.17 4.83 -7.36
N ILE A 149 -17.43 3.80 -6.56
CA ILE A 149 -17.28 3.81 -5.10
C ILE A 149 -16.11 2.91 -4.70
N PRO A 150 -15.05 3.45 -4.07
CA PRO A 150 -13.99 2.64 -3.50
C PRO A 150 -14.41 2.08 -2.14
N VAL A 151 -14.35 0.76 -2.03
CA VAL A 151 -14.59 -0.02 -0.80
C VAL A 151 -13.24 -0.53 -0.34
N TRP A 152 -12.65 0.17 0.63
CA TRP A 152 -11.37 -0.20 1.22
C TRP A 152 -11.54 -1.30 2.27
N VAL A 153 -10.79 -2.39 2.14
CA VAL A 153 -10.74 -3.47 3.13
C VAL A 153 -9.29 -3.76 3.48
N SER A 154 -8.91 -3.48 4.73
CA SER A 154 -7.70 -4.01 5.33
C SER A 154 -7.89 -5.51 5.56
N LEU A 155 -7.12 -6.34 4.85
CA LEU A 155 -7.31 -7.78 4.91
C LEU A 155 -6.88 -8.40 6.25
N ALA A 156 -6.09 -7.66 7.05
CA ALA A 156 -5.78 -8.01 8.42
C ALA A 156 -7.02 -8.01 9.34
N ASP A 157 -8.04 -7.20 9.01
CA ASP A 157 -9.22 -6.97 9.86
C ASP A 157 -10.37 -7.97 9.64
N LEU A 158 -10.29 -8.81 8.59
CA LEU A 158 -11.27 -9.85 8.36
C LEU A 158 -11.37 -10.82 9.54
N GLY A 159 -10.22 -11.11 10.18
CA GLY A 159 -10.12 -12.15 11.20
C GLY A 159 -10.54 -13.51 10.63
N LYS A 160 -11.65 -14.06 11.14
CA LYS A 160 -12.22 -15.35 10.69
C LYS A 160 -13.40 -15.22 9.73
N ARG A 161 -13.87 -14.00 9.47
CA ARG A 161 -15.05 -13.74 8.63
C ARG A 161 -14.71 -13.88 7.15
N SER A 162 -15.72 -14.14 6.33
CA SER A 162 -15.57 -13.99 4.87
C SER A 162 -15.51 -12.51 4.49
N LEU A 163 -14.90 -12.18 3.34
CA LEU A 163 -14.88 -10.81 2.80
C LEU A 163 -16.29 -10.26 2.61
N ARG A 164 -17.22 -11.10 2.12
CA ARG A 164 -18.61 -10.72 1.91
C ARG A 164 -19.31 -10.36 3.23
N GLU A 165 -19.16 -11.21 4.23
CA GLU A 165 -19.73 -10.99 5.56
C GLU A 165 -19.15 -9.72 6.20
N TYR A 166 -17.83 -9.58 6.19
CA TYR A 166 -17.16 -8.38 6.70
C TYR A 166 -17.66 -7.12 6.02
N ILE A 167 -17.79 -7.12 4.69
CA ILE A 167 -18.29 -5.94 3.96
C ILE A 167 -19.74 -5.62 4.36
N LEU A 168 -20.61 -6.63 4.38
CA LEU A 168 -22.04 -6.42 4.59
C LEU A 168 -22.41 -6.08 6.02
N GLU A 169 -21.60 -6.48 6.99
CA GLU A 169 -21.90 -6.28 8.43
C GLU A 169 -21.00 -5.24 9.08
N ASP A 170 -19.68 -5.32 8.89
CA ASP A 170 -18.72 -4.45 9.58
C ASP A 170 -18.43 -3.20 8.78
N TRP A 171 -17.96 -3.37 7.55
CA TRP A 171 -17.57 -2.23 6.72
C TRP A 171 -18.75 -1.30 6.46
N LEU A 172 -19.92 -1.84 6.10
CA LEU A 172 -21.12 -1.02 5.88
C LEU A 172 -21.57 -0.28 7.14
N ARG A 173 -21.49 -0.92 8.31
CA ARG A 173 -21.83 -0.28 9.59
C ARG A 173 -20.91 0.91 9.86
N ASP A 174 -19.62 0.68 9.70
CA ASP A 174 -18.59 1.67 9.99
C ASP A 174 -18.64 2.82 8.95
N ALA A 175 -18.98 2.50 7.71
CA ALA A 175 -19.17 3.46 6.62
C ALA A 175 -20.42 4.33 6.79
N THR A 176 -21.50 3.78 7.36
CA THR A 176 -22.76 4.51 7.57
C THR A 176 -22.81 5.19 8.94
N GLN A 177 -21.87 4.86 9.84
CA GLN A 177 -21.86 5.19 11.28
C GLN A 177 -23.17 4.75 11.97
N GLU A 178 -23.69 3.58 11.59
CA GLU A 178 -24.77 2.96 12.34
C GLU A 178 -24.21 2.34 13.63
N LEU A 179 -24.91 2.53 14.76
CA LEU A 179 -24.54 1.89 16.04
C LEU A 179 -24.88 0.39 16.04
N GLU A 180 -25.80 -0.02 15.18
CA GLU A 180 -26.29 -1.39 15.03
C GLU A 180 -25.94 -1.95 13.64
N ALA A 181 -26.32 -3.20 13.38
CA ALA A 181 -26.07 -3.83 12.09
C ALA A 181 -26.75 -3.07 10.93
N PRO A 182 -26.13 -3.01 9.74
CA PRO A 182 -26.67 -2.25 8.61
C PRO A 182 -28.09 -2.66 8.27
N ASN A 183 -29.00 -1.69 8.20
CA ASN A 183 -30.39 -1.99 7.87
C ASN A 183 -30.54 -2.52 6.41
N GLN A 184 -31.65 -3.21 6.13
CA GLN A 184 -31.85 -3.88 4.84
C GLN A 184 -31.82 -2.92 3.63
N LYS A 185 -32.29 -1.67 3.79
CA LYS A 185 -32.29 -0.70 2.68
C LYS A 185 -30.87 -0.35 2.24
N ILE A 186 -29.95 -0.21 3.19
CA ILE A 186 -28.53 0.04 2.92
C ILE A 186 -27.89 -1.17 2.24
N LYS A 187 -28.17 -2.38 2.74
CA LYS A 187 -27.68 -3.63 2.13
C LYS A 187 -28.21 -3.81 0.70
N ASP A 188 -29.45 -3.45 0.44
CA ASP A 188 -30.08 -3.49 -0.89
C ASP A 188 -29.47 -2.45 -1.83
N ALA A 189 -29.27 -1.22 -1.37
CA ALA A 189 -28.62 -0.16 -2.14
C ALA A 189 -27.18 -0.54 -2.52
N PHE A 190 -26.40 -1.04 -1.56
CA PHE A 190 -25.05 -1.53 -1.82
C PHE A 190 -25.04 -2.71 -2.81
N SER A 191 -25.98 -3.65 -2.65
CA SER A 191 -26.14 -4.78 -3.57
C SER A 191 -26.51 -4.35 -4.99
N LYS A 192 -27.26 -3.24 -5.13
CA LYS A 192 -27.54 -2.64 -6.44
C LYS A 192 -26.26 -2.04 -7.04
N SER A 193 -25.49 -1.25 -6.29
CA SER A 193 -24.20 -0.69 -6.76
C SER A 193 -23.20 -1.77 -7.19
N LEU A 194 -23.13 -2.90 -6.46
CA LEU A 194 -22.33 -4.06 -6.85
C LEU A 194 -22.74 -4.63 -8.21
N LYS A 195 -24.05 -4.76 -8.46
CA LYS A 195 -24.59 -5.30 -9.73
C LYS A 195 -24.38 -4.33 -10.89
N ASP A 196 -24.53 -3.03 -10.64
CA ASP A 196 -24.38 -1.97 -11.63
C ASP A 196 -22.89 -1.72 -11.98
N GLY A 197 -21.97 -2.40 -11.29
CA GLY A 197 -20.53 -2.32 -11.55
C GLY A 197 -19.89 -1.03 -11.04
N LYS A 198 -20.55 -0.35 -10.09
CA LYS A 198 -20.11 0.93 -9.52
C LYS A 198 -19.14 0.76 -8.34
N ILE A 199 -18.68 -0.45 -8.05
CA ILE A 199 -17.83 -0.73 -6.88
C ILE A 199 -16.40 -1.11 -7.31
N TRP A 200 -15.42 -0.50 -6.66
CA TRP A 200 -14.04 -0.97 -6.59
C TRP A 200 -13.77 -1.56 -5.22
N LEU A 201 -13.33 -2.83 -5.15
CA LEU A 201 -12.78 -3.41 -3.93
C LEU A 201 -11.27 -3.17 -3.88
N LEU A 202 -10.84 -2.41 -2.87
CA LEU A 202 -9.44 -2.12 -2.60
C LEU A 202 -9.00 -2.97 -1.41
N LEU A 203 -8.32 -4.07 -1.70
CA LEU A 203 -7.97 -5.11 -0.74
C LEU A 203 -6.51 -4.98 -0.31
N ASP A 204 -6.25 -4.42 0.87
CA ASP A 204 -4.89 -4.16 1.34
C ASP A 204 -4.33 -5.32 2.17
N GLY A 205 -3.12 -5.78 1.85
CA GLY A 205 -2.34 -6.69 2.68
C GLY A 205 -2.80 -8.14 2.62
N VAL A 206 -2.81 -8.77 1.43
CA VAL A 206 -3.12 -10.22 1.32
C VAL A 206 -2.20 -11.06 2.21
N ASP A 207 -0.94 -10.67 2.37
CA ASP A 207 0.02 -11.32 3.26
C ASP A 207 -0.25 -11.13 4.76
N GLU A 208 -1.17 -10.25 5.13
CA GLU A 208 -1.51 -9.90 6.51
C GLU A 208 -2.80 -10.58 6.99
N MET A 209 -3.46 -11.37 6.14
CA MET A 209 -4.62 -12.16 6.55
C MET A 209 -4.25 -13.15 7.65
N GLY A 210 -5.10 -13.26 8.67
CA GLY A 210 -4.95 -14.21 9.79
C GLY A 210 -5.22 -15.67 9.44
N VAL A 211 -4.85 -16.12 8.23
CA VAL A 211 -5.08 -17.47 7.71
C VAL A 211 -3.81 -18.06 7.10
N ASP A 212 -3.75 -19.38 6.99
CA ASP A 212 -2.55 -20.06 6.49
C ASP A 212 -2.33 -19.92 4.97
N TYR A 213 -3.40 -19.90 4.19
CA TYR A 213 -3.29 -19.88 2.73
C TYR A 213 -4.02 -18.66 2.17
N PRO A 214 -3.52 -17.43 2.42
CA PRO A 214 -4.24 -16.20 2.13
C PRO A 214 -4.69 -16.06 0.68
N LEU A 215 -3.82 -16.37 -0.29
CA LEU A 215 -4.16 -16.32 -1.71
C LEU A 215 -5.22 -17.35 -2.11
N GLN A 216 -5.20 -18.55 -1.53
CA GLN A 216 -6.20 -19.59 -1.77
C GLN A 216 -7.54 -19.23 -1.12
N THR A 217 -7.51 -18.72 0.12
CA THR A 217 -8.68 -18.22 0.83
C THR A 217 -9.34 -17.09 0.05
N LEU A 218 -8.56 -16.11 -0.40
CA LEU A 218 -9.06 -15.03 -1.25
C LEU A 218 -9.62 -15.58 -2.55
N ALA A 219 -8.90 -16.46 -3.26
CA ALA A 219 -9.38 -17.07 -4.49
C ALA A 219 -10.72 -17.78 -4.32
N THR A 220 -10.95 -18.44 -3.18
CA THR A 220 -12.23 -19.10 -2.88
C THR A 220 -13.36 -18.09 -2.74
N GLN A 221 -13.12 -17.00 -2.00
CA GLN A 221 -14.11 -15.95 -1.79
C GLN A 221 -14.41 -15.18 -3.09
N LEU A 222 -13.42 -14.98 -3.96
CA LEU A 222 -13.61 -14.35 -5.27
C LEU A 222 -14.41 -15.23 -6.26
N LYS A 223 -14.52 -16.55 -6.05
CA LYS A 223 -15.39 -17.41 -6.90
C LYS A 223 -16.87 -17.23 -6.58
N GLU A 224 -17.20 -16.65 -5.43
CA GLU A 224 -18.56 -16.38 -5.06
C GLU A 224 -19.10 -15.27 -5.99
N GLY A 225 -20.15 -15.56 -6.78
CA GLY A 225 -20.57 -14.75 -7.93
C GLY A 225 -21.01 -13.29 -7.65
N TRP A 226 -20.90 -12.81 -6.41
CA TRP A 226 -21.24 -11.43 -6.02
C TRP A 226 -20.23 -10.39 -6.52
N ILE A 227 -19.01 -10.79 -6.89
CA ILE A 227 -17.96 -9.88 -7.38
C ILE A 227 -17.85 -9.81 -8.92
N LYS A 228 -18.81 -10.37 -9.66
CA LYS A 228 -18.71 -10.51 -11.13
C LYS A 228 -18.50 -9.17 -11.84
N ASN A 229 -19.18 -8.12 -11.40
CA ASN A 229 -19.15 -6.78 -12.01
C ASN A 229 -18.28 -5.78 -11.23
N VAL A 230 -17.58 -6.26 -10.20
CA VAL A 230 -16.78 -5.42 -9.30
C VAL A 230 -15.37 -5.30 -9.83
N ARG A 231 -14.76 -4.10 -9.81
CA ARG A 231 -13.31 -3.94 -10.08
C ARG A 231 -12.54 -4.23 -8.80
N ILE A 232 -11.37 -4.87 -8.91
CA ILE A 232 -10.61 -5.32 -7.75
C ILE A 232 -9.16 -4.89 -7.90
N VAL A 233 -8.67 -4.19 -6.89
CA VAL A 233 -7.25 -3.90 -6.70
C VAL A 233 -6.82 -4.54 -5.39
N LEU A 234 -5.75 -5.33 -5.42
CA LEU A 234 -5.18 -5.91 -4.20
C LEU A 234 -3.71 -5.56 -4.03
N THR A 235 -3.23 -5.56 -2.79
CA THR A 235 -1.79 -5.48 -2.50
C THR A 235 -1.29 -6.79 -1.89
N CYS A 236 -0.07 -7.19 -2.23
CA CYS A 236 0.52 -8.43 -1.72
C CYS A 236 2.05 -8.36 -1.68
N ARG A 237 2.69 -9.02 -0.72
CA ARG A 237 4.16 -9.22 -0.79
C ARG A 237 4.57 -10.08 -1.97
N LEU A 238 5.71 -9.72 -2.56
CA LEU A 238 6.26 -10.38 -3.74
C LEU A 238 6.50 -11.88 -3.52
N ASN A 239 7.03 -12.26 -2.37
CA ASN A 239 7.37 -13.63 -2.04
C ASN A 239 6.14 -14.55 -1.90
N LEU A 240 5.09 -14.08 -1.22
CA LEU A 240 3.83 -14.78 -1.06
C LEU A 240 3.15 -14.95 -2.42
N TRP A 241 3.14 -13.87 -3.22
CA TRP A 241 2.63 -13.91 -4.58
C TRP A 241 3.38 -14.95 -5.42
N GLU A 242 4.71 -14.92 -5.45
CA GLU A 242 5.47 -15.87 -6.27
C GLU A 242 5.32 -17.32 -5.84
N ALA A 243 5.19 -17.58 -4.53
CA ALA A 243 5.00 -18.92 -4.00
C ALA A 243 3.65 -19.53 -4.42
N ASN A 244 2.58 -18.74 -4.51
CA ASN A 244 1.21 -19.25 -4.67
C ASN A 244 0.38 -18.54 -5.76
N ARG A 245 1.01 -17.87 -6.73
CA ARG A 245 0.28 -17.11 -7.78
C ARG A 245 -0.73 -17.91 -8.58
N ASN A 246 -0.57 -19.23 -8.66
CA ASN A 246 -1.47 -20.10 -9.40
C ASN A 246 -2.89 -20.10 -8.80
N GLU A 247 -3.04 -19.80 -7.51
CA GLU A 247 -4.34 -19.70 -6.84
C GLU A 247 -5.25 -18.64 -7.48
N LEU A 248 -4.65 -17.55 -7.99
CA LEU A 248 -5.38 -16.44 -8.62
C LEU A 248 -5.29 -16.44 -10.16
N TYR A 249 -4.69 -17.46 -10.78
CA TYR A 249 -4.45 -17.49 -12.23
C TYR A 249 -5.74 -17.29 -13.05
N ASN A 250 -6.84 -17.96 -12.65
CA ASN A 250 -8.12 -17.91 -13.36
C ASN A 250 -8.82 -16.54 -13.29
N PHE A 251 -8.37 -15.64 -12.42
CA PHE A 251 -8.92 -14.29 -12.29
C PHE A 251 -8.21 -13.27 -13.17
N GLN A 252 -7.13 -13.66 -13.85
CA GLN A 252 -6.45 -12.85 -14.87
C GLN A 252 -6.05 -11.45 -14.35
N PHE A 253 -5.44 -11.39 -13.18
CA PHE A 253 -4.90 -10.13 -12.63
C PHE A 253 -3.77 -9.59 -13.51
N ASP A 254 -3.84 -8.30 -13.83
CA ASP A 254 -2.71 -7.51 -14.30
C ASP A 254 -1.80 -7.21 -13.10
N ILE A 255 -0.53 -7.59 -13.20
CA ILE A 255 0.39 -7.57 -12.08
C ILE A 255 1.32 -6.37 -12.24
N TYR A 256 1.33 -5.49 -11.24
CA TYR A 256 2.19 -4.31 -11.21
C TYR A 256 3.09 -4.32 -9.97
N ARG A 257 4.24 -3.66 -10.10
CA ARG A 257 5.13 -3.39 -8.98
C ARG A 257 5.59 -1.94 -9.03
N ASN A 258 5.57 -1.26 -7.89
CA ASN A 258 6.17 0.07 -7.78
C ASN A 258 7.66 0.01 -8.08
N LEU A 259 8.14 0.99 -8.82
CA LEU A 259 9.57 1.26 -8.92
C LEU A 259 10.08 1.78 -7.57
N ASN A 260 11.38 1.66 -7.40
CA ASN A 260 12.07 2.36 -6.33
C ASN A 260 12.19 3.84 -6.67
N PHE A 261 12.35 4.71 -5.66
CA PHE A 261 12.66 6.11 -5.91
C PHE A 261 13.96 6.25 -6.72
N ASN A 262 13.91 7.13 -7.71
CA ASN A 262 15.09 7.66 -8.36
C ASN A 262 15.70 8.80 -7.49
N ARG A 263 16.82 9.36 -7.94
CA ARG A 263 17.53 10.38 -7.18
C ARG A 263 16.72 11.67 -6.97
N GLU A 264 16.00 12.11 -7.99
CA GLU A 264 15.14 13.29 -7.94
C GLU A 264 13.98 13.08 -6.98
N GLN A 265 13.33 11.92 -7.02
CA GLN A 265 12.25 11.58 -6.10
C GLN A 265 12.72 11.48 -4.64
N ILE A 266 13.95 10.99 -4.40
CA ILE A 266 14.55 11.02 -3.05
C ILE A 266 14.71 12.47 -2.58
N HIS A 267 15.22 13.36 -3.43
CA HIS A 267 15.39 14.77 -3.11
C HIS A 267 14.05 15.43 -2.78
N ASN A 268 13.04 15.26 -3.66
CA ASN A 268 11.71 15.82 -3.46
C ASN A 268 11.06 15.29 -2.17
N PHE A 269 11.22 14.00 -1.87
CA PHE A 269 10.69 13.44 -0.63
C PHE A 269 11.34 14.07 0.61
N ILE A 270 12.67 14.26 0.59
CA ILE A 270 13.40 14.91 1.69
C ILE A 270 12.96 16.36 1.82
N GLU A 271 12.87 17.10 0.72
CA GLU A 271 12.42 18.49 0.71
C GLU A 271 11.04 18.61 1.34
N ASN A 272 10.07 17.84 0.83
CA ASN A 272 8.70 17.79 1.33
C ASN A 272 8.64 17.44 2.83
N PHE A 273 9.37 16.40 3.26
CA PHE A 273 9.41 15.99 4.67
C PHE A 273 9.95 17.10 5.59
N PHE A 274 10.94 17.88 5.15
CA PHE A 274 11.57 18.90 5.98
C PHE A 274 10.99 20.31 5.78
N GLN A 275 10.13 20.53 4.79
CA GLN A 275 9.59 21.85 4.41
C GLN A 275 8.91 22.54 5.60
N GLY A 276 8.03 21.84 6.31
CA GLY A 276 7.30 22.35 7.48
C GLY A 276 8.06 22.28 8.81
N ILE A 277 9.26 21.69 8.84
CA ILE A 277 10.03 21.42 10.07
C ILE A 277 11.30 22.26 10.11
N ASN A 278 12.22 21.99 9.17
CA ASN A 278 13.52 22.64 9.07
C ASN A 278 14.14 22.35 7.69
N PRO A 279 13.87 23.19 6.68
CA PRO A 279 14.36 22.98 5.31
C PRO A 279 15.88 22.80 5.22
N LYS A 280 16.64 23.58 6.00
CA LYS A 280 18.12 23.48 6.04
C LYS A 280 18.60 22.11 6.51
N ARG A 281 17.85 21.45 7.39
CA ARG A 281 18.17 20.10 7.86
C ARG A 281 17.94 19.06 6.76
N GLY A 282 16.89 19.23 5.95
CA GLY A 282 16.65 18.45 4.74
C GLY A 282 17.77 18.61 3.72
N GLU A 283 18.19 19.85 3.43
CA GLU A 283 19.32 20.14 2.53
C GLU A 283 20.62 19.44 2.98
N LYS A 284 20.89 19.43 4.29
CA LYS A 284 22.06 18.72 4.84
C LYS A 284 21.96 17.21 4.64
N LEU A 285 20.79 16.61 4.88
CA LEU A 285 20.58 15.17 4.63
C LEU A 285 20.79 14.83 3.16
N ASP A 286 20.21 15.64 2.29
CA ASP A 286 20.30 15.45 0.85
C ASP A 286 21.75 15.54 0.37
N THR A 287 22.47 16.54 0.86
CA THR A 287 23.92 16.71 0.63
C THR A 287 24.72 15.51 1.15
N ALA A 288 24.42 15.04 2.36
CA ALA A 288 25.11 13.89 2.96
C ALA A 288 24.91 12.61 2.14
N LEU A 289 23.71 12.38 1.60
CA LEU A 289 23.42 11.24 0.72
C LEU A 289 24.17 11.28 -0.61
N ASN A 290 24.61 12.47 -1.06
CA ASN A 290 25.38 12.67 -2.29
C ASN A 290 26.90 12.59 -2.09
N GLN A 291 27.39 12.45 -0.86
CA GLN A 291 28.82 12.33 -0.59
C GLN A 291 29.35 10.98 -1.09
N ALA A 292 30.60 10.98 -1.57
CA ALA A 292 31.30 9.77 -1.98
C ALA A 292 31.38 8.75 -0.82
N GLY A 293 31.13 7.48 -1.11
CA GLY A 293 31.11 6.40 -0.11
C GLY A 293 29.74 6.15 0.51
N LYS A 294 28.72 6.97 0.22
CA LYS A 294 27.35 6.80 0.72
C LYS A 294 26.42 6.09 -0.27
N GLU A 295 26.94 5.53 -1.36
CA GLU A 295 26.16 4.89 -2.43
C GLU A 295 25.33 3.71 -1.90
N ARG A 296 25.88 2.94 -0.95
CA ARG A 296 25.17 1.80 -0.34
C ARG A 296 23.96 2.22 0.49
N ILE A 297 24.01 3.40 1.11
CA ILE A 297 22.91 3.97 1.88
C ILE A 297 21.90 4.61 0.93
N CYS A 298 22.39 5.37 -0.05
CA CYS A 298 21.56 5.96 -1.10
C CYS A 298 20.73 4.87 -1.83
N ASP A 299 21.35 3.73 -2.17
CA ASP A 299 20.63 2.60 -2.76
C ASP A 299 19.60 1.97 -1.82
N LEU A 300 19.90 1.91 -0.53
CA LEU A 300 18.98 1.35 0.47
C LEU A 300 17.72 2.20 0.60
N VAL A 301 17.86 3.53 0.61
CA VAL A 301 16.74 4.48 0.83
C VAL A 301 15.96 4.80 -0.43
N LYS A 302 16.21 4.13 -1.55
CA LYS A 302 15.27 4.17 -2.67
C LYS A 302 13.92 3.51 -2.33
N ASN A 303 13.85 2.73 -1.25
CA ASN A 303 12.60 2.21 -0.70
C ASN A 303 11.92 3.30 0.17
N PRO A 304 10.65 3.65 -0.09
CA PRO A 304 9.97 4.76 0.60
C PRO A 304 9.99 4.70 2.12
N LEU A 305 9.68 3.54 2.72
CA LEU A 305 9.71 3.37 4.17
C LEU A 305 11.10 3.63 4.76
N ARG A 306 12.16 3.18 4.07
CA ARG A 306 13.54 3.38 4.53
C ARG A 306 13.98 4.83 4.41
N LEU A 307 13.53 5.55 3.38
CA LEU A 307 13.79 6.98 3.26
C LEU A 307 13.11 7.76 4.39
N MET A 308 11.84 7.46 4.65
CA MET A 308 11.09 8.06 5.76
C MET A 308 11.77 7.80 7.11
N LEU A 309 12.17 6.56 7.38
CA LEU A 309 12.91 6.19 8.59
C LEU A 309 14.24 6.97 8.70
N LEU A 310 14.94 7.17 7.59
CA LEU A 310 16.17 7.96 7.56
C LEU A 310 15.89 9.44 7.87
N CYS A 311 14.89 10.04 7.23
CA CYS A 311 14.49 11.43 7.49
C CYS A 311 14.12 11.64 8.96
N TRP A 312 13.37 10.69 9.54
CA TRP A 312 13.01 10.72 10.96
C TRP A 312 14.24 10.64 11.88
N THR A 313 15.16 9.72 11.59
CA THR A 313 16.40 9.56 12.37
C THR A 313 17.22 10.85 12.32
N TRP A 314 17.36 11.42 11.13
CA TRP A 314 18.07 12.67 10.88
C TRP A 314 17.41 13.88 11.55
N GLN A 315 16.08 13.85 11.70
CA GLN A 315 15.35 14.87 12.44
C GLN A 315 15.66 14.84 13.95
N LYS A 316 15.96 13.69 14.53
CA LYS A 316 16.27 13.62 15.97
C LYS A 316 17.71 14.04 16.25
N GLU A 317 18.64 13.52 15.47
CA GLU A 317 20.06 13.76 15.67
C GLU A 317 20.72 14.10 14.32
N GLU A 318 21.16 15.35 14.18
CA GLU A 318 22.04 15.74 13.08
C GLU A 318 23.41 15.12 13.32
N GLY A 319 23.98 14.49 12.29
CA GLY A 319 25.29 13.86 12.40
C GLY A 319 25.77 13.33 11.06
N ASN A 320 26.72 12.40 11.11
CA ASN A 320 27.13 11.68 9.91
C ASN A 320 26.16 10.54 9.64
N LEU A 321 25.82 10.35 8.36
CA LEU A 321 25.18 9.10 7.94
C LEU A 321 26.06 7.92 8.36
N PRO A 322 25.48 6.81 8.85
CA PRO A 322 26.24 5.62 9.21
C PRO A 322 27.14 5.16 8.06
N GLU A 323 28.14 4.32 8.34
CA GLU A 323 29.00 3.78 7.28
C GLU A 323 28.46 2.45 6.74
N THR A 324 27.57 1.80 7.50
CA THR A 324 27.04 0.48 7.17
C THR A 324 25.52 0.42 7.19
N LYS A 325 24.95 -0.48 6.37
CA LYS A 325 23.52 -0.81 6.43
C LYS A 325 23.11 -1.31 7.81
N ALA A 326 23.96 -2.08 8.49
CA ALA A 326 23.67 -2.64 9.80
C ALA A 326 23.49 -1.55 10.87
N GLU A 327 24.33 -0.52 10.87
CA GLU A 327 24.19 0.63 11.77
C GLU A 327 22.92 1.43 11.47
N LEU A 328 22.61 1.64 10.19
CA LEU A 328 21.38 2.31 9.78
C LEU A 328 20.13 1.55 10.24
N TYR A 329 20.10 0.23 10.06
CA TYR A 329 19.01 -0.60 10.56
C TYR A 329 18.92 -0.63 12.08
N ARG A 330 20.06 -0.51 12.80
CA ARG A 330 20.04 -0.35 14.26
C ARG A 330 19.33 0.93 14.65
N GLN A 331 19.60 2.04 13.95
CA GLN A 331 18.87 3.30 14.17
C GLN A 331 17.37 3.14 13.87
N PHE A 332 17.00 2.45 12.79
CA PHE A 332 15.60 2.19 12.46
C PHE A 332 14.86 1.36 13.52
N VAL A 333 15.55 0.42 14.18
CA VAL A 333 14.96 -0.36 15.30
C VAL A 333 14.67 0.54 16.50
N GLU A 334 15.57 1.47 16.82
CA GLU A 334 15.31 2.43 17.91
C GLU A 334 14.10 3.33 17.59
N VAL A 335 14.05 3.85 16.36
CA VAL A 335 12.90 4.62 15.85
C VAL A 335 11.61 3.80 15.94
N HIS A 336 11.63 2.52 15.59
CA HIS A 336 10.46 1.64 15.69
C HIS A 336 9.94 1.51 17.14
N TYR A 337 10.82 1.44 18.14
CA TYR A 337 10.40 1.36 19.53
C TYR A 337 9.78 2.65 20.05
N GLU A 338 10.32 3.78 19.62
CA GLU A 338 9.79 5.12 19.92
C GLU A 338 8.40 5.29 19.30
N TRP A 339 8.26 4.94 18.02
CA TRP A 339 7.01 4.98 17.28
C TRP A 339 5.90 4.20 17.97
N ASN A 340 6.14 2.94 18.30
CA ASN A 340 5.09 2.10 18.88
C ASN A 340 4.77 2.42 20.35
N LYS A 341 5.40 3.45 20.95
CA LYS A 341 5.26 3.85 22.36
C LYS A 341 5.19 2.67 23.32
N THR A 342 5.86 1.56 22.97
CA THR A 342 5.73 0.34 23.74
C THR A 342 6.29 0.62 25.13
N ARG A 343 5.53 0.30 26.17
CA ARG A 343 5.99 0.37 27.57
C ARG A 343 7.03 -0.72 27.83
N THR A 344 8.13 -0.69 27.08
CA THR A 344 9.24 -1.62 27.16
C THR A 344 10.45 -0.89 27.73
N THR A 345 11.04 -1.47 28.77
CA THR A 345 12.33 -1.01 29.28
C THR A 345 13.44 -1.40 28.30
N TYR A 346 14.58 -0.70 28.36
CA TYR A 346 15.75 -1.04 27.55
C TYR A 346 16.15 -2.53 27.64
N GLN A 347 16.10 -3.12 28.85
CA GLN A 347 16.40 -4.54 29.05
C GLN A 347 15.36 -5.46 28.37
N GLN A 348 14.09 -5.09 28.36
CA GLN A 348 13.06 -5.84 27.63
C GLN A 348 13.27 -5.77 26.12
N ARG A 349 13.63 -4.59 25.59
CA ARG A 349 13.97 -4.41 24.17
C ARG A 349 15.15 -5.29 23.76
N GLN A 350 16.23 -5.33 24.54
CA GLN A 350 17.37 -6.21 24.26
C GLN A 350 16.98 -7.69 24.22
N LYS A 351 16.19 -8.16 25.20
CA LYS A 351 15.71 -9.55 25.23
C LYS A 351 14.82 -9.87 24.04
N LEU A 352 13.91 -8.97 23.70
CA LEU A 352 13.00 -9.10 22.56
C LEU A 352 13.78 -9.15 21.24
N ASN A 353 14.68 -8.19 21.00
CA ASN A 353 15.54 -8.16 19.83
C ASN A 353 16.40 -9.41 19.70
N SER A 354 16.94 -9.93 20.80
CA SER A 354 17.70 -11.18 20.78
C SER A 354 16.82 -12.37 20.40
N ALA A 355 15.61 -12.48 20.95
CA ALA A 355 14.68 -13.56 20.62
C ALA A 355 14.21 -13.49 19.17
N LEU A 356 13.83 -12.30 18.69
CA LEU A 356 13.46 -12.06 17.29
C LEU A 356 14.63 -12.33 16.33
N GLY A 357 15.85 -11.93 16.71
CA GLY A 357 17.06 -12.21 15.94
C GLY A 357 17.33 -13.72 15.80
N LYS A 358 17.14 -14.50 16.88
CA LYS A 358 17.23 -15.97 16.82
C LYS A 358 16.15 -16.57 15.92
N LEU A 359 14.91 -16.08 16.01
CA LEU A 359 13.81 -16.55 15.17
C LEU A 359 14.08 -16.25 13.68
N ALA A 360 14.55 -15.03 13.37
CA ALA A 360 14.91 -14.62 12.03
C ALA A 360 16.05 -15.47 11.46
N LEU A 361 17.09 -15.75 12.25
CA LEU A 361 18.20 -16.62 11.84
C LEU A 361 17.71 -18.03 11.51
N THR A 362 16.91 -18.64 12.40
CA THR A 362 16.30 -19.96 12.16
C THR A 362 15.47 -19.97 10.87
N ALA A 363 14.66 -18.92 10.64
CA ALA A 363 13.83 -18.81 9.45
C ALA A 363 14.65 -18.61 8.16
N ILE A 364 15.81 -17.95 8.24
CA ILE A 364 16.75 -17.81 7.13
C ILE A 364 17.40 -19.16 6.82
N ASP A 365 17.84 -19.89 7.85
CA ASP A 365 18.58 -21.14 7.72
C ASP A 365 17.70 -22.30 7.21
N GLN A 366 16.41 -22.31 7.58
CA GLN A 366 15.53 -23.44 7.26
C GLN A 366 14.99 -23.47 5.82
N PHE A 367 15.37 -22.54 4.92
CA PHE A 367 14.89 -22.41 3.52
C PHE A 367 13.35 -22.35 3.31
N GLN A 368 12.56 -22.68 4.33
CA GLN A 368 11.12 -22.56 4.42
C GLN A 368 10.80 -21.39 5.35
N SER A 369 10.65 -20.17 4.83
CA SER A 369 9.87 -19.20 5.58
C SER A 369 9.07 -18.29 4.67
N ARG A 370 7.81 -18.08 5.08
CA ARG A 370 6.81 -17.14 4.52
C ARG A 370 7.29 -15.68 4.45
N PHE A 371 8.47 -15.34 4.99
CA PHE A 371 8.88 -13.97 5.30
C PHE A 371 10.16 -13.51 4.60
N ARG A 372 10.68 -14.23 3.61
CA ARG A 372 11.79 -13.73 2.79
C ARG A 372 11.38 -12.70 1.77
#